data_AF-A0A1G5BJS2-F1
#
_entry.id   AF-A0A1G5BJS2-F1
#
_cell.length_a   1.000
_cell.length_b   1.000
_cell.length_c   1.000
_cell.angle_alpha   90.00
_cell.angle_beta   90.00
_cell.angle_gamma   90.00
#
_symmetry.space_group_name_H-M   'P 1'
#
loop_
_entity.id
_entity.type
_entity.pdbx_description
1 polymer ?
#
loop_
_entity_poly.entity_id
_entity_poly.type
_entity_poly.pdbx_seq_one_letter_code
_entity_poly.pdbx_strand_id
1 'polypeptide(L)'
;MNYLGKLVLGALVLAVAVACARTPPRGGGGYPPSGYGGGYQVAPGPGANPQLGDRKPHPWRNGAPYGHAVHGIDISRWQGDIDWMQVRNAGISFAFIKATEGGDHSDPNFQRYWRQAAQARIPRGAYHFYYFCRTGAEQAAWFIRNVPREAGSLPPVLDLEWTNSRNCPRRPPAHEVQREAEIFMQIVGRHYGQRPVIYTTVDFYRENRMGQMNAEFWLRSVADHPSVTYPGQRWTFWQYTGTGIVPGIRGDTDINAFVGSAADWAQWLQRRMVR
;
A
#
# COMPACT_ATOMS: atom_id res chain seq x y z
N MET A 1 -33.79 29.98 -63.30
CA MET A 1 -33.33 30.17 -64.69
C MET A 1 -31.87 29.75 -64.78
N ASN A 2 -31.61 28.75 -65.63
CA ASN A 2 -30.36 28.28 -66.25
C ASN A 2 -29.22 27.80 -65.31
N TYR A 3 -28.88 26.51 -65.16
CA TYR A 3 -28.40 25.44 -66.07
C TYR A 3 -26.99 25.60 -66.68
N LEU A 4 -26.19 24.53 -66.49
CA LEU A 4 -24.97 24.09 -67.20
C LEU A 4 -23.71 24.98 -67.04
N GLY A 5 -22.49 24.49 -66.76
CA GLY A 5 -21.88 23.17 -66.94
C GLY A 5 -20.56 23.35 -67.71
N LYS A 6 -19.45 22.71 -67.26
CA LYS A 6 -18.38 22.09 -68.08
C LYS A 6 -17.12 21.75 -67.26
N LEU A 7 -16.76 20.45 -67.30
CA LEU A 7 -15.41 19.91 -67.07
C LEU A 7 -14.44 20.39 -68.17
N VAL A 8 -13.15 20.53 -67.85
CA VAL A 8 -12.03 20.08 -68.71
C VAL A 8 -10.86 19.61 -67.84
N LEU A 9 -10.25 18.50 -68.27
CA LEU A 9 -9.14 17.74 -67.69
C LEU A 9 -7.85 17.99 -68.54
N GLY A 10 -6.66 17.85 -67.94
CA GLY A 10 -5.37 17.65 -68.63
C GLY A 10 -4.37 18.82 -68.45
N ALA A 11 -3.05 18.66 -68.36
CA ALA A 11 -2.17 17.49 -68.48
C ALA A 11 -0.81 17.78 -67.81
N LEU A 12 -0.04 16.71 -67.57
CA LEU A 12 1.35 16.63 -67.11
C LEU A 12 2.35 17.56 -67.83
N VAL A 13 3.38 18.05 -67.12
CA VAL A 13 4.78 18.03 -67.59
C VAL A 13 5.75 17.78 -66.41
N LEU A 14 6.68 16.87 -66.69
CA LEU A 14 7.84 16.36 -65.97
C LEU A 14 8.90 17.42 -65.62
N ALA A 15 9.60 17.24 -64.50
CA ALA A 15 11.00 17.65 -64.35
C ALA A 15 11.79 16.59 -63.57
N VAL A 16 12.90 16.16 -64.16
CA VAL A 16 13.80 15.07 -63.71
C VAL A 16 15.21 15.64 -63.52
N ALA A 17 15.87 15.28 -62.41
CA ALA A 17 17.32 15.07 -62.25
C ALA A 17 17.53 14.38 -60.87
N VAL A 18 17.94 13.11 -60.70
CA VAL A 18 19.21 12.39 -61.01
C VAL A 18 20.40 13.08 -60.33
N ALA A 19 21.24 12.52 -59.44
CA ALA A 19 21.59 11.18 -58.95
C ALA A 19 22.12 11.32 -57.48
N CYS A 20 22.42 10.33 -56.63
CA CYS A 20 23.22 9.11 -56.77
C CYS A 20 22.97 8.17 -55.57
N ALA A 21 23.18 6.87 -55.80
CA ALA A 21 22.91 5.75 -54.90
C ALA A 21 23.85 5.64 -53.68
N ARG A 22 23.35 4.97 -52.62
CA ARG A 22 24.00 3.87 -51.86
C ARG A 22 23.11 3.39 -50.70
N THR A 23 22.81 2.09 -50.65
CA THR A 23 22.37 1.32 -49.48
C THR A 23 23.45 0.29 -49.13
N PRO A 24 23.45 -0.42 -47.98
CA PRO A 24 23.03 -0.14 -46.59
C PRO A 24 24.22 -0.42 -45.59
N PRO A 25 24.04 -0.53 -44.25
CA PRO A 25 23.62 -1.82 -43.66
C PRO A 25 22.68 -1.74 -42.44
N ARG A 26 22.06 -2.87 -42.12
CA ARG A 26 21.36 -3.18 -40.86
C ARG A 26 22.36 -3.34 -39.71
N GLY A 27 21.96 -2.92 -38.51
CA GLY A 27 22.48 -3.43 -37.24
C GLY A 27 23.00 -2.34 -36.29
N GLY A 28 22.62 -2.44 -35.02
CA GLY A 28 23.26 -1.70 -33.92
C GLY A 28 22.27 -0.91 -33.07
N GLY A 29 22.05 -1.37 -31.84
CA GLY A 29 21.18 -0.72 -30.87
C GLY A 29 21.59 0.71 -30.55
N GLY A 30 20.59 1.52 -30.21
CA GLY A 30 20.76 2.87 -29.70
C GLY A 30 19.57 3.23 -28.84
N TYR A 31 19.80 3.39 -27.54
CA TYR A 31 18.90 4.04 -26.61
C TYR A 31 18.55 5.45 -27.12
N PRO A 32 17.28 5.89 -27.12
CA PRO A 32 16.96 7.30 -27.19
C PRO A 32 16.91 7.94 -25.78
N PRO A 33 17.00 9.28 -25.72
CA PRO A 33 17.72 9.99 -24.67
C PRO A 33 16.85 10.31 -23.43
N SER A 34 17.56 10.55 -22.32
CA SER A 34 17.06 11.12 -21.08
C SER A 34 16.32 12.44 -21.30
N GLY A 35 14.99 12.39 -21.24
CA GLY A 35 14.13 13.55 -21.06
C GLY A 35 13.70 13.67 -19.60
N TYR A 36 14.30 14.60 -18.86
CA TYR A 36 13.80 15.04 -17.56
C TYR A 36 12.50 15.83 -17.76
N GLY A 37 11.37 15.15 -17.56
CA GLY A 37 10.03 15.74 -17.46
C GLY A 37 9.36 15.22 -16.20
N GLY A 38 9.24 16.07 -15.18
CA GLY A 38 8.76 15.74 -13.85
C GLY A 38 7.29 15.30 -13.83
N GLY A 39 7.09 14.00 -13.79
CA GLY A 39 5.89 13.35 -13.28
C GLY A 39 6.34 12.14 -12.48
N TYR A 40 5.80 11.94 -11.28
CA TYR A 40 5.92 10.66 -10.58
C TYR A 40 5.29 9.59 -11.48
N GLN A 41 6.06 9.02 -12.39
CA GLN A 41 5.73 7.72 -12.96
C GLN A 41 5.84 6.75 -11.80
N VAL A 42 4.69 6.46 -11.20
CA VAL A 42 4.50 5.29 -10.34
C VAL A 42 4.85 4.13 -11.25
N ALA A 43 6.13 3.76 -11.29
CA ALA A 43 6.57 2.50 -11.84
C ALA A 43 5.59 1.48 -11.27
N PRO A 44 4.95 0.63 -12.10
CA PRO A 44 4.29 -0.54 -11.56
C PRO A 44 5.29 -1.14 -10.58
N GLY A 45 4.93 -1.22 -9.30
CA GLY A 45 5.76 -1.98 -8.37
C GLY A 45 6.04 -3.33 -9.05
N PRO A 46 7.24 -3.91 -8.93
CA PRO A 46 7.41 -5.29 -9.31
C PRO A 46 6.36 -6.05 -8.50
N GLY A 47 5.31 -6.48 -9.18
CA GLY A 47 4.12 -7.11 -8.62
C GLY A 47 3.57 -8.16 -9.59
N ALA A 48 4.30 -8.40 -10.68
CA ALA A 48 3.92 -9.42 -11.64
C ALA A 48 4.18 -10.84 -11.13
N ASN A 49 4.98 -11.04 -10.07
CA ASN A 49 5.22 -12.33 -9.40
C ASN A 49 6.06 -12.11 -8.11
N PRO A 50 5.44 -11.83 -6.95
CA PRO A 50 6.19 -11.66 -5.71
C PRO A 50 6.88 -12.98 -5.31
N GLN A 51 8.18 -12.93 -5.04
CA GLN A 51 9.00 -14.08 -4.65
C GLN A 51 8.88 -14.32 -3.13
N LEU A 52 7.65 -14.62 -2.70
CA LEU A 52 7.31 -14.73 -1.29
C LEU A 52 7.06 -16.20 -0.93
N GLY A 53 7.53 -16.58 0.25
CA GLY A 53 7.25 -17.87 0.85
C GLY A 53 6.39 -17.74 2.09
N ASP A 54 6.03 -18.88 2.66
CA ASP A 54 5.41 -18.97 3.98
C ASP A 54 5.97 -20.21 4.67
N ARG A 55 6.41 -20.05 5.93
CA ARG A 55 6.95 -21.14 6.73
C ARG A 55 5.85 -22.08 7.23
N LYS A 56 4.63 -21.59 7.39
CA LYS A 56 3.45 -22.36 7.82
C LYS A 56 2.24 -22.01 6.94
N PRO A 57 2.28 -22.35 5.64
CA PRO A 57 1.24 -21.95 4.71
C PRO A 57 -0.10 -22.58 5.10
N HIS A 58 -1.16 -21.78 5.00
CA HIS A 58 -2.52 -22.30 5.08
C HIS A 58 -2.88 -23.05 3.76
N PRO A 59 -3.50 -24.24 3.82
CA PRO A 59 -3.93 -24.97 2.64
C PRO A 59 -5.22 -24.38 2.04
N TRP A 60 -5.08 -23.29 1.30
CA TRP A 60 -6.18 -22.59 0.64
C TRP A 60 -6.94 -23.48 -0.33
N ARG A 61 -8.27 -23.57 -0.17
CA ARG A 61 -9.14 -24.29 -1.12
C ARG A 61 -9.60 -23.41 -2.27
N ASN A 62 -10.03 -22.18 -1.96
CA ASN A 62 -10.48 -21.16 -2.91
C ASN A 62 -10.06 -19.78 -2.39
N GLY A 63 -9.83 -18.82 -3.29
CA GLY A 63 -9.52 -17.43 -2.91
C GLY A 63 -8.18 -17.26 -2.19
N ALA A 64 -7.16 -18.04 -2.58
CA ALA A 64 -5.82 -17.88 -2.04
C ALA A 64 -5.29 -16.44 -2.27
N PRO A 65 -4.52 -15.88 -1.33
CA PRO A 65 -4.02 -14.50 -1.43
C PRO A 65 -3.04 -14.28 -2.59
N TYR A 66 -2.44 -15.37 -3.10
CA TYR A 66 -1.36 -15.33 -4.09
C TYR A 66 -1.79 -14.80 -5.47
N GLY A 67 -3.10 -14.75 -5.73
CA GLY A 67 -3.64 -14.21 -6.98
C GLY A 67 -3.78 -12.68 -7.00
N HIS A 68 -3.51 -11.99 -5.88
CA HIS A 68 -3.54 -10.54 -5.82
C HIS A 68 -2.34 -9.93 -6.55
N ALA A 69 -2.56 -8.83 -7.27
CA ALA A 69 -1.50 -8.19 -8.05
C ALA A 69 -0.52 -7.37 -7.19
N VAL A 70 -0.90 -7.05 -5.95
CA VAL A 70 -0.19 -6.08 -5.10
C VAL A 70 -0.04 -6.66 -3.72
N HIS A 71 1.21 -6.97 -3.37
CA HIS A 71 1.61 -7.48 -2.07
C HIS A 71 2.44 -6.46 -1.31
N GLY A 72 2.31 -6.47 0.01
CA GLY A 72 3.05 -5.60 0.91
C GLY A 72 3.40 -6.31 2.21
N ILE A 73 4.15 -5.62 3.06
CA ILE A 73 4.54 -6.11 4.39
C ILE A 73 4.04 -5.15 5.45
N ASP A 74 3.91 -5.65 6.66
CA ASP A 74 3.89 -4.80 7.85
C ASP A 74 4.96 -5.25 8.83
N ILE A 75 5.66 -4.28 9.42
CA ILE A 75 6.88 -4.52 10.17
C ILE A 75 6.97 -3.65 11.41
N SER A 76 7.79 -4.12 12.34
CA SER A 76 8.18 -3.41 13.56
C SER A 76 9.64 -3.70 13.86
N ARG A 77 10.14 -3.26 15.03
CA ARG A 77 11.47 -3.60 15.52
C ARG A 77 11.81 -5.10 15.46
N TRP A 78 10.80 -5.97 15.50
CA TRP A 78 10.98 -7.42 15.48
C TRP A 78 11.62 -7.96 14.20
N GLN A 79 11.49 -7.25 13.07
CA GLN A 79 12.13 -7.65 11.81
C GLN A 79 13.63 -7.31 11.72
N GLY A 80 14.20 -6.64 12.74
CA GLY A 80 15.64 -6.45 12.86
C GLY A 80 16.28 -5.59 11.75
N ASP A 81 17.27 -6.15 11.06
CA ASP A 81 17.91 -5.46 9.92
C ASP A 81 17.30 -5.98 8.61
N ILE A 82 16.93 -5.04 7.74
CA ILE A 82 16.20 -5.31 6.49
C ILE A 82 17.05 -4.85 5.30
N ASP A 83 17.26 -5.74 4.34
CA ASP A 83 17.74 -5.37 3.01
C ASP A 83 16.55 -4.93 2.14
N TRP A 84 16.33 -3.62 2.14
CA TRP A 84 15.18 -3.01 1.45
C TRP A 84 15.23 -3.14 -0.07
N MET A 85 16.42 -3.29 -0.66
CA MET A 85 16.55 -3.52 -2.09
C MET A 85 16.14 -4.94 -2.46
N GLN A 86 16.53 -5.93 -1.64
CA GLN A 86 16.01 -7.29 -1.80
C GLN A 86 14.50 -7.36 -1.59
N VAL A 87 13.97 -6.69 -0.56
CA VAL A 87 12.52 -6.58 -0.33
C VAL A 87 11.79 -6.00 -1.55
N ARG A 88 12.34 -4.93 -2.12
CA ARG A 88 11.79 -4.32 -3.34
C ARG A 88 11.84 -5.30 -4.52
N ASN A 89 12.98 -5.96 -4.73
CA ASN A 89 13.17 -6.91 -5.83
C ASN A 89 12.32 -8.18 -5.66
N ALA A 90 11.97 -8.55 -4.44
CA ALA A 90 11.04 -9.64 -4.13
C ALA A 90 9.58 -9.32 -4.47
N GLY A 91 9.29 -8.10 -4.87
CA GLY A 91 7.97 -7.69 -5.35
C GLY A 91 7.10 -6.98 -4.31
N ILE A 92 7.69 -6.50 -3.20
CA ILE A 92 6.97 -5.71 -2.22
C ILE A 92 6.62 -4.33 -2.78
N SER A 93 5.32 -4.03 -2.76
CA SER A 93 4.71 -2.82 -3.34
C SER A 93 4.35 -1.77 -2.31
N PHE A 94 4.23 -2.15 -1.03
CA PHE A 94 4.01 -1.22 0.08
C PHE A 94 4.52 -1.78 1.41
N ALA A 95 4.74 -0.91 2.38
CA ALA A 95 5.07 -1.28 3.75
C ALA A 95 4.28 -0.44 4.77
N PHE A 96 3.63 -1.09 5.75
CA PHE A 96 3.16 -0.43 6.97
C PHE A 96 4.18 -0.65 8.09
N ILE A 97 4.59 0.42 8.77
CA ILE A 97 5.72 0.40 9.70
C ILE A 97 5.20 0.83 11.07
N LYS A 98 5.44 0.03 12.10
CA LYS A 98 5.07 0.39 13.48
C LYS A 98 5.76 1.68 13.85
N ALA A 99 5.00 2.68 14.28
CA ALA A 99 5.56 3.94 14.75
C ALA A 99 5.47 4.05 16.27
N THR A 100 4.30 3.79 16.82
CA THR A 100 4.00 4.02 18.23
C THR A 100 3.05 2.97 18.77
N GLU A 101 3.07 2.81 20.09
CA GLU A 101 2.09 2.01 20.83
C GLU A 101 1.70 2.75 22.12
N GLY A 102 0.41 2.78 22.44
CA GLY A 102 -0.06 3.49 23.63
C GLY A 102 0.25 4.99 23.60
N GLY A 103 0.38 5.60 24.79
CA GLY A 103 0.59 7.06 24.90
C GLY A 103 2.05 7.48 25.05
N ASP A 104 2.98 6.54 25.07
CA ASP A 104 4.33 6.74 25.63
C ASP A 104 5.44 5.87 25.02
N HIS A 105 5.13 4.96 24.09
CA HIS A 105 6.12 4.09 23.47
C HIS A 105 6.24 4.33 21.96
N SER A 106 7.47 4.44 21.48
CA SER A 106 7.81 4.54 20.05
C SER A 106 8.60 3.30 19.62
N ASP A 107 8.35 2.81 18.41
CA ASP A 107 9.18 1.75 17.85
C ASP A 107 10.59 2.30 17.51
N PRO A 108 11.66 1.73 18.09
CA PRO A 108 13.02 2.28 17.93
C PRO A 108 13.53 2.20 16.49
N ASN A 109 12.98 1.31 15.66
CA ASN A 109 13.38 1.16 14.27
C ASN A 109 12.54 1.99 13.31
N PHE A 110 11.44 2.60 13.76
CA PHE A 110 10.51 3.33 12.90
C PHE A 110 11.20 4.33 11.98
N GLN A 111 11.97 5.27 12.54
CA GLN A 111 12.63 6.33 11.76
C GLN A 111 13.65 5.79 10.76
N ARG A 112 14.34 4.70 11.11
CA ARG A 112 15.30 4.02 10.23
C ARG A 112 14.56 3.36 9.05
N TYR A 113 13.55 2.54 9.35
CA TYR A 113 12.75 1.86 8.33
C TYR A 113 12.00 2.84 7.43
N TRP A 114 11.44 3.91 8.01
CA TRP A 114 10.73 4.96 7.27
C TRP A 114 11.60 5.55 6.15
N ARG A 115 12.84 5.92 6.47
CA ARG A 115 13.80 6.45 5.49
C ARG A 115 14.26 5.41 4.49
N GLN A 116 14.58 4.20 4.94
CA GLN A 116 15.11 3.15 4.08
C GLN A 116 14.08 2.62 3.08
N ALA A 117 12.81 2.47 3.50
CA ALA A 117 11.70 2.13 2.61
C ALA A 117 11.53 3.20 1.51
N ALA A 118 11.61 4.48 1.88
CA ALA A 118 11.55 5.58 0.92
C ALA A 118 12.72 5.55 -0.09
N GLN A 119 13.95 5.28 0.37
CA GLN A 119 15.13 5.13 -0.49
C GLN A 119 14.99 3.97 -1.48
N ALA A 120 14.38 2.86 -1.04
CA ALA A 120 14.05 1.72 -1.89
C ALA A 120 12.80 1.94 -2.77
N ARG A 121 12.18 3.13 -2.71
CA ARG A 121 10.97 3.53 -3.45
C ARG A 121 9.78 2.62 -3.16
N ILE A 122 9.66 2.16 -1.92
CA ILE A 122 8.49 1.44 -1.42
C ILE A 122 7.57 2.46 -0.74
N PRO A 123 6.34 2.67 -1.26
CA PRO A 123 5.30 3.42 -0.56
C PRO A 123 5.13 2.91 0.88
N ARG A 124 5.11 3.84 1.84
CA ARG A 124 5.15 3.53 3.27
C ARG A 124 4.09 4.28 4.06
N GLY A 125 3.50 3.60 5.04
CA GLY A 125 2.55 4.14 6.00
C GLY A 125 2.96 3.79 7.42
N ALA A 126 2.53 4.58 8.39
CA ALA A 126 2.83 4.35 9.80
C ALA A 126 1.60 3.77 10.50
N TYR A 127 1.78 2.79 11.38
CA TYR A 127 0.70 2.27 12.21
C TYR A 127 0.91 2.54 13.71
N HIS A 128 -0.22 2.69 14.40
CA HIS A 128 -0.30 2.89 15.83
C HIS A 128 -0.95 1.68 16.51
N PHE A 129 -0.24 1.01 17.41
CA PHE A 129 -0.76 -0.12 18.18
C PHE A 129 -1.51 0.40 19.42
N TYR A 130 -2.83 0.23 19.44
CA TYR A 130 -3.67 0.92 20.42
C TYR A 130 -3.74 0.21 21.78
N TYR A 131 -3.74 0.99 22.86
CA TYR A 131 -3.99 0.51 24.22
C TYR A 131 -5.17 1.23 24.88
N PHE A 132 -6.12 0.49 25.46
CA PHE A 132 -7.33 1.08 26.06
C PHE A 132 -7.12 1.72 27.45
N CYS A 133 -5.90 1.76 27.99
CA CYS A 133 -5.57 2.43 29.26
C CYS A 133 -5.17 3.91 29.09
N ARG A 134 -5.30 4.42 27.86
CA ARG A 134 -5.12 5.81 27.48
C ARG A 134 -6.26 6.21 26.56
N THR A 135 -6.59 7.50 26.54
CA THR A 135 -7.64 8.03 25.66
C THR A 135 -7.20 8.02 24.20
N GLY A 136 -8.16 8.07 23.28
CA GLY A 136 -7.87 8.20 21.85
C GLY A 136 -7.12 9.49 21.52
N ALA A 137 -7.39 10.56 22.27
CA ALA A 137 -6.74 11.86 22.08
C ALA A 137 -5.26 11.85 22.48
N GLU A 138 -4.91 11.25 23.62
CA GLU A 138 -3.51 11.12 24.06
C GLU A 138 -2.70 10.30 23.06
N GLN A 139 -3.26 9.18 22.60
CA GLN A 139 -2.61 8.30 21.63
C GLN A 139 -2.46 8.96 20.26
N ALA A 140 -3.45 9.73 19.81
CA ALA A 140 -3.35 10.51 18.58
C ALA A 140 -2.26 11.57 18.67
N ALA A 141 -2.17 12.29 19.79
CA ALA A 141 -1.12 13.28 20.02
C ALA A 141 0.27 12.62 20.05
N TRP A 142 0.38 11.42 20.62
CA TRP A 142 1.61 10.64 20.63
C TRP A 142 2.03 10.18 19.23
N PHE A 143 1.09 9.64 18.44
CA PHE A 143 1.32 9.26 17.05
C PHE A 143 1.80 10.44 16.21
N ILE A 144 1.10 11.58 16.29
CA ILE A 144 1.43 12.81 15.55
C ILE A 144 2.83 13.33 15.88
N ARG A 145 3.23 13.27 17.14
CA ARG A 145 4.56 13.71 17.58
C ARG A 145 5.69 12.88 16.95
N ASN A 146 5.44 11.61 16.67
CA ASN A 146 6.47 10.65 16.26
C ASN A 146 6.48 10.33 14.76
N VAL A 147 5.39 10.64 14.04
CA VAL A 147 5.23 10.30 12.62
C VAL A 147 5.26 11.58 11.77
N PRO A 148 6.24 11.73 10.86
CA PRO A 148 6.35 12.94 10.06
C PRO A 148 5.19 13.04 9.06
N ARG A 149 4.69 14.27 8.85
CA ARG A 149 3.72 14.55 7.79
C ARG A 149 4.48 14.79 6.48
N GLU A 150 4.58 13.75 5.66
CA GLU A 150 5.32 13.77 4.40
C GLU A 150 4.43 13.46 3.20
N ALA A 151 4.63 14.20 2.11
CA ALA A 151 4.01 13.92 0.82
C ALA A 151 4.30 12.48 0.36
N GLY A 152 3.31 11.88 -0.30
CA GLY A 152 3.43 10.50 -0.82
C GLY A 152 3.41 9.39 0.24
N SER A 153 3.17 9.70 1.51
CA SER A 153 2.94 8.70 2.57
C SER A 153 1.56 8.06 2.43
N LEU A 154 1.48 6.76 2.70
CA LEU A 154 0.21 6.04 2.82
C LEU A 154 -0.59 6.60 4.00
N PRO A 155 -1.92 6.41 4.05
CA PRO A 155 -2.73 6.79 5.20
C PRO A 155 -2.17 6.19 6.50
N PRO A 156 -2.27 6.90 7.63
CA PRO A 156 -2.03 6.31 8.94
C PRO A 156 -2.90 5.07 9.15
N VAL A 157 -2.42 4.12 9.92
CA VAL A 157 -3.18 2.94 10.35
C VAL A 157 -3.39 3.00 11.87
N LEU A 158 -4.62 2.74 12.29
CA LEU A 158 -4.95 2.46 13.68
C LEU A 158 -5.10 0.93 13.83
N ASP A 159 -4.18 0.31 14.55
CA ASP A 159 -4.18 -1.12 14.86
C ASP A 159 -4.98 -1.35 16.14
N LEU A 160 -6.12 -2.03 15.99
CA LEU A 160 -7.05 -2.38 17.06
C LEU A 160 -7.14 -3.89 17.21
N GLU A 161 -6.48 -4.40 18.23
CA GLU A 161 -6.56 -5.80 18.61
C GLU A 161 -6.51 -5.99 20.13
N TRP A 162 -6.93 -7.17 20.59
CA TRP A 162 -6.82 -7.50 22.00
C TRP A 162 -5.39 -7.82 22.37
N THR A 163 -4.83 -6.97 23.21
CA THR A 163 -3.48 -7.16 23.74
C THR A 163 -3.51 -8.09 24.96
N ASN A 164 -2.40 -8.79 25.19
CA ASN A 164 -2.12 -9.51 26.45
C ASN A 164 -1.17 -8.72 27.36
N SER A 165 -1.25 -7.37 27.31
CA SER A 165 -0.36 -6.52 28.11
C SER A 165 -0.69 -6.61 29.59
N ARG A 166 0.32 -6.94 30.40
CA ARG A 166 0.22 -6.91 31.86
C ARG A 166 0.03 -5.48 32.40
N ASN A 167 0.60 -4.50 31.70
CA ASN A 167 0.58 -3.09 32.10
C ASN A 167 -0.69 -2.37 31.63
N CYS A 168 -1.37 -2.92 30.63
CA CYS A 168 -2.67 -2.44 30.20
C CYS A 168 -3.63 -3.61 29.88
N PRO A 169 -4.24 -4.22 30.91
CA PRO A 169 -5.16 -5.35 30.73
C PRO A 169 -6.59 -4.90 30.40
N ARG A 170 -6.86 -3.59 30.30
CA ARG A 170 -8.22 -3.04 30.15
C ARG A 170 -8.82 -3.45 28.81
N ARG A 171 -10.02 -4.04 28.87
CA ARG A 171 -10.88 -4.37 27.71
C ARG A 171 -12.24 -3.70 27.90
N PRO A 172 -12.41 -2.45 27.45
CA PRO A 172 -13.65 -1.72 27.66
C PRO A 172 -14.77 -2.28 26.76
N PRO A 173 -16.05 -1.95 27.04
CA PRO A 173 -17.16 -2.39 26.19
C PRO A 173 -17.07 -1.80 24.79
N ALA A 174 -17.68 -2.49 23.80
CA ALA A 174 -17.62 -2.15 22.38
C ALA A 174 -17.90 -0.67 22.04
N HIS A 175 -18.89 -0.05 22.70
CA HIS A 175 -19.24 1.35 22.43
C HIS A 175 -18.13 2.33 22.86
N GLU A 176 -17.38 2.01 23.92
CA GLU A 176 -16.22 2.79 24.35
C GLU A 176 -15.04 2.57 23.40
N VAL A 177 -14.80 1.33 22.95
CA VAL A 177 -13.81 1.02 21.92
C VAL A 177 -14.03 1.87 20.67
N GLN A 178 -15.24 1.84 20.12
CA GLN A 178 -15.58 2.60 18.91
C GLN A 178 -15.45 4.11 19.11
N ARG A 179 -15.88 4.64 20.27
CA ARG A 179 -15.78 6.07 20.59
C ARG A 179 -14.32 6.53 20.62
N GLU A 180 -13.46 5.81 21.35
CA GLU A 180 -12.05 6.20 21.49
C GLU A 180 -11.29 6.04 20.17
N ALA A 181 -11.58 4.99 19.40
CA ALA A 181 -11.05 4.83 18.05
C ALA A 181 -11.47 5.98 17.13
N GLU A 182 -12.73 6.40 17.15
CA GLU A 182 -13.21 7.52 16.34
C GLU A 182 -12.53 8.84 16.73
N ILE A 183 -12.33 9.10 18.03
CA ILE A 183 -11.58 10.27 18.51
C ILE A 183 -10.16 10.27 17.92
N PHE A 184 -9.44 9.14 18.02
CA PHE A 184 -8.11 9.00 17.45
C PHE A 184 -8.14 9.28 15.94
N MET A 185 -9.03 8.61 15.21
CA MET A 185 -9.14 8.69 13.77
C MET A 185 -9.47 10.10 13.27
N GLN A 186 -10.29 10.85 13.99
CA GLN A 186 -10.61 12.23 13.66
C GLN A 186 -9.41 13.17 13.85
N ILE A 187 -8.69 13.04 14.97
CA ILE A 187 -7.52 13.88 15.25
C ILE A 187 -6.41 13.61 14.23
N VAL A 188 -6.05 12.34 14.05
CA VAL A 188 -5.03 11.91 13.09
C VAL A 188 -5.47 12.24 11.67
N GLY A 189 -6.74 11.99 11.34
CA GLY A 189 -7.29 12.29 10.01
C GLY A 189 -7.20 13.77 9.64
N ARG A 190 -7.52 14.67 10.58
CA ARG A 190 -7.34 16.12 10.39
C ARG A 190 -5.88 16.51 10.21
N HIS A 191 -4.97 15.92 10.98
CA HIS A 191 -3.54 16.26 10.91
C HIS A 191 -2.90 15.82 9.58
N TYR A 192 -3.11 14.58 9.15
CA TYR A 192 -2.48 14.04 7.95
C TYR A 192 -3.28 14.29 6.66
N GLY A 193 -4.51 14.82 6.76
CA GLY A 193 -5.40 15.04 5.63
C GLY A 193 -5.96 13.75 5.03
N GLN A 194 -5.82 12.63 5.74
CA GLN A 194 -6.30 11.31 5.33
C GLN A 194 -6.87 10.57 6.52
N ARG A 195 -8.12 10.11 6.42
CA ARG A 195 -8.72 9.27 7.46
C ARG A 195 -7.91 7.98 7.61
N PRO A 196 -7.55 7.57 8.85
CA PRO A 196 -6.80 6.34 9.06
C PRO A 196 -7.51 5.09 8.55
N VAL A 197 -6.74 4.08 8.17
CA VAL A 197 -7.21 2.71 7.95
C VAL A 197 -7.29 2.00 9.31
N ILE A 198 -8.29 1.17 9.53
CA ILE A 198 -8.37 0.31 10.72
C ILE A 198 -7.77 -1.05 10.38
N TYR A 199 -6.72 -1.45 11.10
CA TYR A 199 -6.35 -2.86 11.19
C TYR A 199 -7.07 -3.54 12.35
N THR A 200 -7.48 -4.79 12.18
CA THR A 200 -8.13 -5.56 13.24
C THR A 200 -8.00 -7.06 13.05
N THR A 201 -8.13 -7.78 14.17
CA THR A 201 -8.23 -9.24 14.24
C THR A 201 -9.68 -9.71 14.28
N VAL A 202 -9.91 -11.01 14.04
CA VAL A 202 -11.25 -11.61 13.90
C VAL A 202 -12.09 -11.42 15.16
N ASP A 203 -11.56 -11.81 16.31
CA ASP A 203 -12.29 -11.75 17.58
C ASP A 203 -12.54 -10.29 17.99
N PHE A 204 -11.53 -9.43 17.87
CA PHE A 204 -11.66 -8.01 18.17
C PHE A 204 -12.73 -7.34 17.31
N TYR A 205 -12.74 -7.63 16.00
CA TYR A 205 -13.72 -7.10 15.06
C TYR A 205 -15.14 -7.48 15.47
N ARG A 206 -15.37 -8.76 15.76
CA ARG A 206 -16.69 -9.30 16.12
C ARG A 206 -17.18 -8.76 17.46
N GLU A 207 -16.34 -8.83 18.49
CA GLU A 207 -16.69 -8.44 19.85
C GLU A 207 -16.98 -6.94 19.97
N ASN A 208 -16.22 -6.11 19.24
CA ASN A 208 -16.36 -4.65 19.28
C ASN A 208 -17.24 -4.08 18.17
N ARG A 209 -17.88 -4.94 17.34
CA ARG A 209 -18.76 -4.56 16.23
C ARG A 209 -18.09 -3.57 15.27
N MET A 210 -16.82 -3.80 14.95
CA MET A 210 -15.99 -2.85 14.21
C MET A 210 -16.54 -2.53 12.81
N GLY A 211 -17.30 -3.44 12.19
CA GLY A 211 -17.99 -3.19 10.92
C GLY A 211 -19.02 -2.05 10.93
N GLN A 212 -19.37 -1.52 12.11
CA GLN A 212 -20.20 -0.33 12.25
C GLN A 212 -19.41 0.98 12.07
N MET A 213 -18.08 0.93 12.15
CA MET A 213 -17.24 2.10 11.97
C MET A 213 -17.05 2.42 10.48
N ASN A 214 -17.17 3.70 10.15
CA ASN A 214 -16.89 4.19 8.80
C ASN A 214 -15.37 4.27 8.58
N ALA A 215 -14.75 3.23 8.05
CA ALA A 215 -13.32 3.18 7.79
C ALA A 215 -12.99 2.30 6.57
N GLU A 216 -11.81 2.51 6.00
CA GLU A 216 -11.18 1.45 5.22
C GLU A 216 -10.59 0.42 6.19
N PHE A 217 -10.70 -0.86 5.84
CA PHE A 217 -10.27 -1.96 6.70
C PHE A 217 -9.07 -2.69 6.13
N TRP A 218 -8.12 -2.94 7.01
CA TRP A 218 -7.06 -3.90 6.87
C TRP A 218 -7.39 -5.11 7.75
N LEU A 219 -7.88 -6.19 7.15
CA LEU A 219 -8.38 -7.33 7.91
C LEU A 219 -7.32 -8.40 8.02
N ARG A 220 -7.04 -8.87 9.24
CA ARG A 220 -6.25 -10.09 9.43
C ARG A 220 -7.12 -11.31 9.27
N SER A 221 -6.76 -12.18 8.33
CA SER A 221 -7.33 -13.53 8.22
C SER A 221 -6.31 -14.50 7.65
N VAL A 222 -5.74 -15.34 8.50
CA VAL A 222 -4.64 -16.24 8.13
C VAL A 222 -5.09 -17.69 7.90
N ALA A 223 -6.38 -17.96 8.07
CA ALA A 223 -6.94 -19.31 8.04
C ALA A 223 -8.18 -19.44 7.13
N ASP A 224 -8.67 -18.33 6.56
CA ASP A 224 -9.74 -18.33 5.55
C ASP A 224 -9.76 -16.98 4.80
N HIS A 225 -10.47 -16.91 3.68
CA HIS A 225 -10.59 -15.68 2.90
C HIS A 225 -11.42 -14.64 3.68
N PRO A 226 -11.10 -13.33 3.61
CA PRO A 226 -11.82 -12.32 4.37
C PRO A 226 -13.33 -12.28 4.14
N SER A 227 -13.82 -12.69 2.95
CA SER A 227 -15.27 -12.77 2.68
C SER A 227 -16.00 -13.84 3.51
N VAL A 228 -15.28 -14.84 4.01
CA VAL A 228 -15.81 -15.89 4.89
C VAL A 228 -15.66 -15.46 6.34
N THR A 229 -14.48 -14.98 6.71
CA THR A 229 -14.15 -14.58 8.10
C THR A 229 -14.88 -13.31 8.54
N TYR A 230 -15.12 -12.39 7.60
CA TYR A 230 -15.81 -11.12 7.83
C TYR A 230 -16.95 -10.93 6.81
N PRO A 231 -18.06 -11.70 6.92
CA PRO A 231 -19.13 -11.69 5.93
C PRO A 231 -19.68 -10.28 5.69
N GLY A 232 -19.70 -9.86 4.42
CA GLY A 232 -20.22 -8.55 3.99
C GLY A 232 -19.30 -7.35 4.25
N GLN A 233 -18.16 -7.53 4.94
CA GLN A 233 -17.23 -6.44 5.20
C GLN A 233 -16.33 -6.18 3.99
N ARG A 234 -16.33 -4.93 3.51
CA ARG A 234 -15.35 -4.49 2.51
C ARG A 234 -13.98 -4.30 3.18
N TRP A 235 -12.93 -4.73 2.51
CA TRP A 235 -11.55 -4.57 2.95
C TRP A 235 -10.71 -3.93 1.85
N THR A 236 -9.71 -3.13 2.26
CA THR A 236 -8.70 -2.54 1.38
C THR A 236 -7.43 -3.37 1.40
N PHE A 237 -7.04 -3.83 2.60
CA PHE A 237 -5.87 -4.68 2.80
C PHE A 237 -6.25 -5.96 3.53
N TRP A 238 -5.50 -7.03 3.26
CA TRP A 238 -5.68 -8.32 3.89
C TRP A 238 -4.32 -8.83 4.38
N GLN A 239 -4.14 -8.97 5.70
CA GLN A 239 -3.01 -9.70 6.27
C GLN A 239 -3.32 -11.19 6.23
N TYR A 240 -2.62 -11.92 5.37
CA TYR A 240 -2.94 -13.32 5.08
C TYR A 240 -1.95 -14.32 5.69
N THR A 241 -0.82 -13.85 6.20
CA THR A 241 0.12 -14.67 6.96
C THR A 241 0.94 -13.82 7.91
N GLY A 242 1.30 -14.40 9.05
CA GLY A 242 2.32 -13.87 9.96
C GLY A 242 3.56 -14.76 10.06
N THR A 243 3.69 -15.72 9.14
CA THR A 243 4.86 -16.61 9.01
C THR A 243 5.47 -16.53 7.62
N GLY A 244 5.26 -15.40 6.95
CA GLY A 244 5.76 -15.14 5.62
C GLY A 244 7.29 -15.09 5.57
N ILE A 245 7.84 -15.49 4.44
CA ILE A 245 9.26 -15.43 4.12
C ILE A 245 9.43 -14.40 3.00
N VAL A 246 10.14 -13.32 3.31
CA VAL A 246 10.39 -12.19 2.40
C VAL A 246 11.90 -12.07 2.19
N PRO A 247 12.43 -12.23 0.96
CA PRO A 247 13.83 -11.97 0.69
C PRO A 247 14.26 -10.58 1.19
N GLY A 248 15.37 -10.53 1.93
CA GLY A 248 15.86 -9.33 2.59
C GLY A 248 15.39 -9.12 4.04
N ILE A 249 14.47 -9.95 4.55
CA ILE A 249 14.05 -9.95 5.97
C ILE A 249 14.37 -11.31 6.59
N ARG A 250 14.99 -11.29 7.77
CA ARG A 250 15.28 -12.52 8.52
C ARG A 250 14.09 -12.87 9.41
N GLY A 251 13.63 -14.12 9.31
CA GLY A 251 12.55 -14.65 10.15
C GLY A 251 11.16 -14.38 9.57
N ASP A 252 10.15 -14.63 10.41
CA ASP A 252 8.75 -14.47 10.03
C ASP A 252 8.41 -12.99 9.78
N THR A 253 7.66 -12.76 8.70
CA THR A 253 7.16 -11.43 8.32
C THR A 253 5.68 -11.51 8.03
N ASP A 254 4.94 -10.51 8.50
CA ASP A 254 3.53 -10.35 8.14
C ASP A 254 3.42 -9.91 6.67
N ILE A 255 2.67 -10.65 5.86
CA ILE A 255 2.47 -10.36 4.44
C ILE A 255 1.00 -10.05 4.17
N ASN A 256 0.83 -9.02 3.34
CA ASN A 256 -0.44 -8.40 3.04
C ASN A 256 -0.71 -8.38 1.55
N ALA A 257 -1.99 -8.41 1.20
CA ALA A 257 -2.49 -8.13 -0.14
C ALA A 257 -3.34 -6.85 -0.14
N PHE A 258 -3.28 -6.10 -1.24
CA PHE A 258 -4.25 -5.03 -1.54
C PHE A 258 -5.39 -5.59 -2.42
N VAL A 259 -6.60 -5.09 -2.21
CA VAL A 259 -7.78 -5.51 -2.98
C VAL A 259 -7.75 -5.00 -4.42
N GLY A 260 -8.01 -5.87 -5.40
CA GLY A 260 -8.12 -5.48 -6.80
C GLY A 260 -6.82 -5.59 -7.60
N SER A 261 -6.78 -4.86 -8.72
CA SER A 261 -5.71 -4.92 -9.73
C SER A 261 -4.58 -3.93 -9.44
N ALA A 262 -3.48 -4.06 -10.19
CA ALA A 262 -2.39 -3.07 -10.17
C ALA A 262 -2.86 -1.65 -10.58
N ALA A 263 -3.87 -1.54 -11.44
CA ALA A 263 -4.47 -0.26 -11.83
C ALA A 263 -5.28 0.34 -10.67
N ASP A 264 -6.04 -0.48 -9.95
CA ASP A 264 -6.79 -0.04 -8.76
C ASP A 264 -5.84 0.48 -7.68
N TRP A 265 -4.69 -0.20 -7.49
CA TRP A 265 -3.63 0.25 -6.59
C TRP A 265 -3.05 1.60 -6.99
N ALA A 266 -2.71 1.78 -8.27
CA ALA A 266 -2.17 3.05 -8.76
C ALA A 266 -3.16 4.20 -8.55
N GLN A 267 -4.46 3.97 -8.81
CA GLN A 267 -5.51 4.96 -8.54
C GLN A 267 -5.69 5.23 -7.04
N TRP A 268 -5.67 4.18 -6.21
CA TRP A 268 -5.81 4.32 -4.76
C TRP A 268 -4.66 5.15 -4.18
N LEU A 269 -3.42 4.91 -4.63
CA LEU A 269 -2.26 5.74 -4.28
C LEU A 269 -2.44 7.19 -4.73
N GLN A 270 -2.76 7.42 -6.00
CA GLN A 270 -2.88 8.78 -6.56
C GLN A 270 -3.90 9.65 -5.83
N ARG A 271 -5.01 9.08 -5.35
CA ARG A 271 -6.02 9.81 -4.57
C ARG A 271 -5.55 10.22 -3.18
N ARG A 272 -4.51 9.57 -2.66
CA ARG A 272 -4.10 9.59 -1.24
C ARG A 272 -2.70 10.13 -1.02
N MET A 273 -1.90 10.31 -2.07
CA MET A 273 -0.65 11.06 -1.94
C MET A 273 -0.99 12.50 -1.56
N VAL A 274 -0.74 12.84 -0.29
CA VAL A 274 -0.73 14.22 0.20
C VAL A 274 0.16 15.00 -0.77
N ARG A 275 -0.42 16.02 -1.41
CA ARG A 275 0.31 16.96 -2.27
C ARG A 275 1.13 17.91 -1.39
#